data_AF-A0A1L3ZQT0-F1
#
_entry.id   AF-A0A1L3ZQT0-F1
#
_cell.length_a   1.000
_cell.length_b   1.000
_cell.length_c   1.000
_cell.angle_alpha   90.00
_cell.angle_beta   90.00
_cell.angle_gamma   90.00
#
_symmetry.space_group_name_H-M   'P 1'
#
loop_
_entity.id
_entity.type
_entity.pdbx_description
1 polymer ?
#
loop_
_entity_poly.entity_id
_entity_poly.type
_entity_poly.pdbx_seq_one_letter_code
_entity_poly.pdbx_strand_id
1 'polypeptide(L)' 'MKPIVLYRWIAEITYRRDAEDECRVVSFEELHELHDIIEDGPDFYAIKDIIVRPSGRCAPTTIEASERA' A
#
# COMPACT_ATOMS: atom_id res chain seq x y z
N MET A 1 -5.04 -14.68 -20.76
CA MET A 1 -5.06 -13.21 -20.58
C MET A 1 -4.86 -12.97 -19.09
N LYS A 2 -3.79 -12.29 -18.66
CA LYS A 2 -3.61 -11.99 -17.22
C LYS A 2 -4.51 -10.80 -16.87
N PRO A 3 -5.25 -10.83 -15.75
CA PRO A 3 -6.06 -9.69 -15.34
C PRO A 3 -5.15 -8.47 -15.16
N ILE A 4 -5.59 -7.33 -15.66
CA ILE A 4 -4.96 -6.05 -15.35
C ILE A 4 -5.31 -5.77 -13.88
N VAL A 5 -4.38 -6.05 -12.98
CA VAL A 5 -4.50 -5.65 -11.58
C VAL A 5 -4.12 -4.18 -11.51
N LEU A 6 -5.11 -3.32 -11.34
CA LEU A 6 -4.87 -1.96 -10.89
C LEU A 6 -4.63 -2.05 -9.39
N TYR A 7 -3.58 -1.41 -8.88
CA TYR A 7 -3.36 -1.28 -7.44
C TYR A 7 -3.79 0.12 -7.04
N ARG A 8 -4.76 0.24 -6.14
CA ARG A 8 -5.31 1.51 -5.67
C ARG A 8 -4.35 2.28 -4.76
N TRP A 9 -3.54 1.58 -3.98
CA TRP A 9 -2.69 2.16 -2.95
C TRP A 9 -1.21 1.85 -3.18
N ILE A 10 -0.38 2.75 -2.66
CA ILE A 10 1.06 2.59 -2.53
C ILE A 10 1.39 2.85 -1.07
N ALA A 11 2.12 1.93 -0.43
CA ALA A 11 2.77 2.17 0.85
C ALA A 11 4.27 2.26 0.67
N GLU A 12 4.86 3.26 1.31
CA GLU A 12 6.30 3.41 1.52
C GLU A 12 6.55 3.10 3.00
N ILE A 13 7.27 2.03 3.28
CA ILE A 13 7.56 1.55 4.64
C ILE A 13 9.04 1.73 4.89
N THR A 14 9.38 2.55 5.88
CA THR A 14 10.76 2.79 6.29
C THR A 14 11.08 1.96 7.52
N TYR A 15 12.12 1.12 7.44
CA TYR A 15 12.64 0.32 8.53
C TYR A 15 13.97 0.88 9.03
N ARG A 16 14.16 0.96 10.34
CA ARG A 16 15.44 1.29 10.97
C ARG A 16 16.39 0.12 10.80
N ARG A 17 17.62 0.38 10.35
CA ARG A 17 18.75 -0.56 10.41
C ARG A 17 19.93 0.09 11.10
N ASP A 18 20.93 -0.71 11.45
CA ASP A 18 22.14 -0.24 12.16
C ASP A 18 22.99 0.73 11.32
N ALA A 19 22.95 0.61 9.99
CA ALA A 19 23.76 1.43 9.08
C ALA A 19 22.98 2.62 8.48
N GLU A 20 21.78 2.37 7.96
CA GLU A 20 20.91 3.37 7.33
C GLU A 20 19.48 2.85 7.28
N ASP A 21 18.50 3.75 7.29
CA ASP A 21 17.10 3.37 7.11
C ASP A 21 16.86 2.70 5.75
N GLU A 22 16.10 1.61 5.73
CA GLU A 22 15.71 0.89 4.53
C GLU A 22 14.27 1.26 4.15
N CYS A 23 14.05 1.76 2.93
CA CYS A 23 12.71 2.06 2.43
C CYS A 23 12.23 0.99 1.44
N ARG A 24 11.05 0.42 1.72
CA ARG A 24 10.36 -0.55 0.86
C ARG A 24 9.06 0.05 0.33
N VAL A 25 8.90 0.02 -0.99
CA VAL A 25 7.68 0.48 -1.66
C VAL A 25 6.86 -0.72 -2.12
N VAL A 26 5.58 -0.75 -1.77
CA VAL A 26 4.64 -1.81 -2.15
C VAL A 26 3.35 -1.21 -2.68
N SER A 27 2.71 -1.91 -3.62
CA SER A 27 1.41 -1.54 -4.17
C SER A 27 0.40 -2.64 -3.85
N PHE A 28 -0.81 -2.24 -3.46
CA PHE A 28 -1.85 -3.14 -2.98
C PHE A 28 -3.23 -2.54 -3.29
N GLU A 29 -4.29 -3.37 -3.27
CA GLU A 29 -5.61 -2.93 -3.73
C GLU A 29 -6.49 -2.44 -2.58
N GLU A 30 -6.56 -3.20 -1.49
CA GLU A 30 -7.37 -2.84 -0.33
C GLU A 30 -6.52 -2.50 0.89
N LEU A 31 -6.94 -1.51 1.69
CA LEU A 31 -6.18 -1.07 2.88
C LEU A 31 -5.94 -2.17 3.91
N HIS A 32 -6.79 -3.19 3.98
CA HIS A 32 -6.59 -4.30 4.91
C HIS A 32 -5.40 -5.19 4.52
N GLU A 33 -5.00 -5.24 3.25
CA GLU A 33 -3.83 -5.99 2.77
C GLU A 33 -2.51 -5.44 3.36
N LEU A 34 -2.52 -4.19 3.85
CA LEU A 34 -1.36 -3.59 4.53
C LEU A 34 -0.98 -4.38 5.78
N HIS A 35 -1.94 -5.02 6.45
CA HIS A 35 -1.67 -5.84 7.62
C HIS A 35 -0.75 -7.01 7.27
N ASP A 36 -1.13 -7.79 6.26
CA ASP A 36 -0.36 -8.95 5.80
C ASP A 36 1.03 -8.53 5.30
N ILE A 37 1.13 -7.39 4.62
CA ILE A 37 2.41 -6.80 4.18
C ILE A 37 3.33 -6.49 5.36
N ILE A 38 2.78 -5.95 6.45
CA ILE A 38 3.52 -5.62 7.66
C ILE A 38 3.96 -6.90 8.38
N GLU A 39 3.09 -7.91 8.48
CA GLU A 39 3.40 -9.19 9.11
C GLU A 39 4.45 -10.00 8.34
N ASP A 40 4.41 -9.98 7.00
CA ASP A 40 5.42 -10.59 6.13
C ASP A 40 6.73 -9.77 6.05
N GLY A 41 6.78 -8.63 6.72
CA GLY A 41 7.94 -7.75 6.78
C GLY A 41 9.09 -8.31 7.64
N PRO A 42 10.22 -7.58 7.72
CA PRO A 42 11.38 -8.02 8.51
C PRO A 42 11.10 -8.11 10.01
N ASP A 43 10.68 -7.00 10.61
CA ASP A 43 10.33 -6.86 12.04
C ASP A 43 9.41 -5.64 12.19
N PHE A 44 8.29 -5.82 12.88
CA PHE A 44 7.34 -4.76 13.19
C PHE A 44 7.98 -3.63 14.00
N TYR A 45 8.85 -3.95 14.95
CA TYR A 45 9.49 -2.96 15.82
C TYR A 45 10.59 -2.15 15.11
N ALA A 46 11.07 -2.64 13.98
CA ALA A 46 12.01 -1.91 13.14
C ALA A 46 11.32 -0.81 12.31
N ILE A 47 9.98 -0.80 12.21
CA ILE A 47 9.28 0.21 11.42
C ILE A 47 9.47 1.59 12.05
N LYS A 48 10.02 2.50 11.25
CA LYS A 48 10.16 3.93 11.57
C LYS A 48 8.90 4.70 11.21
N ASP A 49 8.43 4.51 9.98
CA ASP A 49 7.23 5.15 9.44
C ASP A 49 6.61 4.32 8.30
N ILE A 50 5.33 4.58 8.06
CA ILE A 50 4.55 4.05 6.93
C ILE A 50 3.79 5.22 6.32
N ILE A 51 4.03 5.49 5.04
CA ILE A 51 3.31 6.51 4.28
C ILE A 51 2.45 5.80 3.24
N VAL A 52 1.13 5.97 3.36
CA VAL A 52 0.15 5.39 2.42
C VAL A 52 -0.44 6.49 1.55
N ARG A 53 -0.46 6.26 0.23
CA ARG A 53 -1.02 7.20 -0.75
C ARG A 53 -1.77 6.48 -1.87
N PRO A 54 -2.79 7.11 -2.47
CA PRO A 54 -3.41 6.59 -3.70
C PRO A 54 -2.38 6.51 -4.83
N SER A 55 -2.49 5.50 -5.69
CA SER A 55 -1.55 5.25 -6.80
C SER A 55 -1.67 6.20 -7.99
N GLY A 56 -2.36 7.34 -7.84
CA GLY A 56 -2.62 8.30 -8.92
C GLY A 56 -3.53 7.78 -10.05
N ARG A 57 -3.89 6.49 -10.04
CA ARG A 57 -4.80 5.84 -11.00
C ARG A 57 -6.18 5.52 -10.41
N CYS A 58 -6.48 6.01 -9.22
CA CYS A 58 -7.80 5.83 -8.62
C CYS A 58 -8.76 6.85 -9.25
N ALA A 59 -9.59 6.41 -10.20
CA ALA A 59 -10.80 7.18 -10.49
C ALA A 59 -11.61 7.29 -9.17
N PRO A 60 -12.12 8.47 -8.81
CA PRO A 60 -12.94 8.61 -7.62
C PRO A 60 -14.26 7.84 -7.84
N THR A 61 -14.40 6.69 -7.18
CA THR A 61 -15.71 6.05 -7.05
C THR A 61 -16.44 6.77 -5.92
N THR A 62 -17.13 7.88 -6.22
CA THR A 62 -18.17 8.36 -5.32
C THR A 62 -19.34 7.39 -5.39
N ILE A 63 -20.01 7.15 -4.27
CA ILE A 63 -21.15 6.22 -4.16
C ILE A 63 -22.22 6.49 -5.23
N GLU A 64 -22.38 7.76 -5.62
CA GLU A 64 -23.30 8.22 -6.68
C GLU A 64 -23.04 7.62 -8.07
N ALA A 65 -21.82 7.16 -8.36
CA ALA A 65 -21.48 6.53 -9.64
C ALA A 65 -21.86 5.04 -9.69
N SER A 66 -21.97 4.38 -8.54
CA SER A 66 -22.33 2.96 -8.45
C SER A 66 -23.83 2.71 -8.61
N GLU A 67 -24.66 3.72 -8.31
CA GLU A 67 -26.13 3.62 -8.36
C GLU A 67 -26.73 3.99 -9.73
N ARG A 68 -25.90 4.40 -10.70
CA ARG A 68 -26.32 4.75 -12.08
C ARG A 68 -25.90 3.73 -13.14
N ALA A 69 -25.28 2.61 -12.74
CA ALA A 69 -24.85 1.52 -13.63
C ALA A 69 -25.88 0.38 -13.66
#